data_AF-A0A6L9ETY2-F1
#
_entry.id   AF-A0A6L9ETY2-F1
#
_cell.length_a   1.000
_cell.length_b   1.000
_cell.length_c   1.000
_cell.angle_alpha   90.00
_cell.angle_beta   90.00
_cell.angle_gamma   90.00
#
_symmetry.space_group_name_H-M   'P 1'
#
loop_
_entity.id
_entity.type
_entity.pdbx_description
1 polymer ?
#
loop_
_entity_poly.entity_id
_entity_poly.type
_entity_poly.pdbx_seq_one_letter_code
_entity_poly.pdbx_strand_id
1 'polypeptide(L)'
;MLDFFTDPYKDELIYSTIARYHFYSGNVDYRDTIEECFGKRTMIPTLEIGGNFEYLAKVLGKKYSSDDLINEHTIMPYYEPFVDEKLKQKTIDEVKNKGSYSVYTRLGIIAGAICKKDSIFYCPVCAKNDIENYGEPYIHREHQLEGIILCPNHGVLLKKYLFKKVDVSRIEYIRLEEKYMDLKDEFIDIEDYDRHLKIAKDSYYLLNQKFKNISKDKISMKYRNLLYKKGLLKGNNTINQSELYEKFISYYGKGFLKQLDSEIDYNNDYNWLKVISRKSKRSSHPLRHLLFINFLCEDIKDFFDTIDDCKVENIKNMNSIYSIEKADLEKLDTYKDVILKMKEKNKGILRTVLRKQCQKEYLYIYRYDKTWLFNNLPIKCERKAENKKIDWDARDKQYLNSLKEKYNELINSDEMIRITKGSLSKPLGILSNIDKKLEYLPLTKNFFDEVCESTEAFQIRRAKTAIDKQIADKAENIRLWEIQRIAGIRSEHFKFIKVKLQNYLYEKQVRIDYGETKT
;
A
#
# COMPACT_ATOMS: atom_id res chain seq x y z
N MET A 1 28.62 -9.62 -31.52
CA MET A 1 27.33 -9.22 -32.11
C MET A 1 26.67 -10.52 -32.51
N LEU A 2 25.37 -10.68 -32.28
CA LEU A 2 24.69 -11.89 -32.73
C LEU A 2 24.44 -11.78 -34.23
N ASP A 3 24.89 -12.79 -34.98
CA ASP A 3 24.74 -12.85 -36.44
C ASP A 3 23.28 -13.15 -36.84
N PHE A 4 22.53 -13.79 -35.93
CA PHE A 4 21.12 -14.08 -36.08
C PHE A 4 20.39 -13.80 -34.76
N PHE A 5 19.21 -13.20 -34.85
CA PHE A 5 18.26 -13.09 -33.75
C PHE A 5 16.85 -13.04 -34.35
N THR A 6 15.88 -13.59 -33.62
CA THR A 6 14.47 -13.48 -34.01
C THR A 6 13.98 -12.07 -33.71
N ASP A 7 13.65 -11.29 -34.74
CA ASP A 7 13.09 -9.95 -34.52
C ASP A 7 11.77 -10.06 -33.76
N PRO A 8 11.56 -9.26 -32.70
CA PRO A 8 10.30 -9.24 -31.98
C PRO A 8 9.10 -8.90 -32.88
N TYR A 9 8.01 -9.65 -32.76
CA TYR A 9 6.75 -9.29 -33.40
C TYR A 9 6.05 -8.16 -32.67
N LYS A 10 5.00 -7.60 -33.31
CA LYS A 10 4.17 -6.56 -32.70
C LYS A 10 3.54 -7.12 -31.42
N ASP A 11 3.61 -6.34 -30.34
CA ASP A 11 3.05 -6.71 -29.03
C ASP A 11 3.60 -8.03 -28.44
N GLU A 12 4.74 -8.55 -28.95
CA GLU A 12 5.42 -9.74 -28.42
C GLU A 12 6.23 -9.39 -27.17
N LEU A 13 6.15 -10.23 -26.13
CA LEU A 13 7.07 -10.16 -24.99
C LEU A 13 8.48 -10.57 -25.40
N ILE A 14 9.50 -9.84 -24.94
CA ILE A 14 10.91 -10.19 -25.20
C ILE A 14 11.27 -11.61 -24.71
N TYR A 15 10.55 -12.10 -23.69
CA TYR A 15 10.65 -13.49 -23.24
C TYR A 15 10.28 -14.48 -24.36
N SER A 16 9.19 -14.23 -25.09
CA SER A 16 8.77 -15.04 -26.24
C SER A 16 9.79 -14.96 -27.37
N THR A 17 10.26 -13.75 -27.68
CA THR A 17 11.28 -13.55 -28.71
C THR A 17 12.55 -14.36 -28.43
N ILE A 18 13.05 -14.38 -27.19
CA ILE A 18 14.22 -15.18 -26.80
C ILE A 18 13.90 -16.69 -26.83
N ALA A 19 12.67 -17.10 -26.51
CA ALA A 19 12.24 -18.49 -26.64
C ALA A 19 12.29 -18.98 -28.09
N ARG A 20 11.88 -18.13 -29.04
CA ARG A 20 12.00 -18.41 -30.48
C ARG A 20 13.46 -18.44 -30.90
N TYR A 21 14.26 -17.46 -30.48
CA TYR A 21 15.70 -17.44 -30.77
C TYR A 21 16.39 -18.72 -30.32
N HIS A 22 16.15 -19.18 -29.08
CA HIS A 22 16.69 -20.44 -28.56
C HIS A 22 16.40 -21.63 -29.47
N PHE A 23 15.15 -21.73 -29.94
CA PHE A 23 14.70 -22.80 -30.82
C PHE A 23 15.39 -22.72 -32.20
N TYR A 24 15.41 -21.54 -32.83
CA TYR A 24 15.98 -21.37 -34.17
C TYR A 24 17.51 -21.38 -34.21
N SER A 25 18.18 -20.95 -33.14
CA SER A 25 19.64 -21.05 -33.03
C SER A 25 20.12 -22.48 -32.80
N GLY A 26 19.22 -23.40 -32.41
CA GLY A 26 19.54 -24.80 -32.14
C GLY A 26 20.37 -24.99 -30.86
N ASN A 27 20.33 -24.02 -29.94
CA ASN A 27 21.03 -24.11 -28.66
C ASN A 27 20.47 -25.27 -27.82
N VAL A 28 21.35 -26.11 -27.29
CA VAL A 28 20.95 -27.26 -26.45
C VAL A 28 20.77 -26.83 -24.99
N ASP A 29 21.65 -25.97 -24.47
CA ASP A 29 21.57 -25.44 -23.10
C ASP A 29 21.01 -24.01 -23.11
N TYR A 30 19.97 -23.77 -22.32
CA TYR A 30 19.43 -22.43 -22.11
C TYR A 30 20.46 -21.46 -21.52
N ARG A 31 21.49 -21.95 -20.82
CA ARG A 31 22.58 -21.10 -20.32
C ARG A 31 23.38 -20.46 -21.44
N ASP A 32 23.53 -21.15 -22.58
CA ASP A 32 24.25 -20.61 -23.73
C ASP A 32 23.42 -19.49 -24.36
N THR A 33 22.12 -19.71 -24.54
CA THR A 33 21.19 -18.66 -25.00
C THR A 33 21.17 -17.44 -24.08
N ILE A 34 21.16 -17.67 -22.76
CA ILE A 34 21.19 -16.60 -21.77
C ILE A 34 22.52 -15.83 -21.84
N GLU A 35 23.64 -16.52 -22.01
CA GLU A 35 24.96 -15.92 -22.13
C GLU A 35 25.11 -15.10 -23.42
N GLU A 36 24.59 -15.60 -24.53
CA GLU A 36 24.52 -14.89 -25.80
C GLU A 36 23.69 -13.61 -25.70
N CYS A 37 22.50 -13.70 -25.09
CA CYS A 37 21.57 -12.58 -24.99
C CYS A 37 21.96 -11.54 -23.92
N PHE A 38 22.64 -11.95 -22.85
CA PHE A 38 22.84 -11.11 -21.65
C PHE A 38 24.27 -11.10 -21.09
N GLY A 39 25.19 -11.89 -21.64
CA GLY A 39 26.59 -11.95 -21.23
C GLY A 39 26.81 -12.55 -19.85
N LYS A 40 25.80 -13.22 -19.29
CA LYS A 40 25.82 -13.77 -17.92
C LYS A 40 25.03 -15.07 -17.83
N ARG A 41 25.67 -16.17 -17.46
CA ARG A 41 25.02 -17.48 -17.25
C ARG A 41 24.11 -17.58 -16.00
N THR A 42 24.07 -16.55 -15.15
CA THR A 42 23.33 -16.55 -13.88
C THR A 42 21.96 -15.87 -13.96
N MET A 43 21.62 -15.29 -15.10
CA MET A 43 20.35 -14.58 -15.25
C MET A 43 19.18 -15.58 -15.24
N ILE A 44 18.09 -15.19 -14.58
CA ILE A 44 16.85 -15.96 -14.53
C ILE A 44 15.83 -15.30 -15.46
N PRO A 45 15.29 -16.02 -16.45
CA PRO A 45 14.24 -15.52 -17.32
C PRO A 45 12.97 -15.20 -16.55
N THR A 46 12.51 -13.95 -16.65
CA THR A 46 11.21 -13.53 -16.13
C THR A 46 10.28 -13.21 -17.29
N LEU A 47 9.00 -13.58 -17.17
CA LEU A 47 8.06 -13.54 -18.29
C LEU A 47 7.70 -12.09 -18.66
N GLU A 48 7.48 -11.25 -17.67
CA GLU A 48 6.78 -9.97 -17.84
C GLU A 48 7.71 -8.79 -18.20
N ILE A 49 8.88 -8.72 -17.55
CA ILE A 49 9.76 -7.53 -17.61
C ILE A 49 11.17 -7.85 -18.14
N GLY A 50 11.71 -9.06 -17.93
CA GLY A 50 13.08 -9.37 -18.37
C GLY A 50 14.15 -8.49 -17.70
N GLY A 51 15.28 -8.23 -18.35
CA GLY A 51 16.28 -7.27 -17.84
C GLY A 51 17.59 -7.28 -18.63
N ASN A 52 18.57 -6.52 -18.13
CA ASN A 52 19.89 -6.34 -18.76
C ASN A 52 19.81 -5.95 -20.26
N PHE A 53 18.81 -5.14 -20.62
CA PHE A 53 18.53 -4.79 -22.02
C PHE A 53 19.59 -3.92 -22.67
N GLU A 54 20.42 -3.22 -21.91
CA GLU A 54 21.55 -2.48 -22.48
C GLU A 54 22.57 -3.44 -23.13
N TYR A 55 22.79 -4.59 -22.51
CA TYR A 55 23.61 -5.64 -23.09
C TYR A 55 22.95 -6.24 -24.33
N LEU A 56 21.66 -6.61 -24.21
CA LEU A 56 20.91 -7.20 -25.33
C LEU A 56 20.92 -6.27 -26.55
N ALA A 57 20.56 -4.99 -26.37
CA ALA A 57 20.59 -3.97 -27.42
C ALA A 57 21.97 -3.86 -28.11
N LYS A 58 23.06 -3.92 -27.32
CA LYS A 58 24.42 -3.90 -27.86
C LYS A 58 24.73 -5.13 -28.71
N VAL A 59 24.30 -6.31 -28.26
CA VAL A 59 24.55 -7.57 -28.97
C VAL A 59 23.74 -7.65 -30.27
N LEU A 60 22.53 -7.10 -30.28
CA LEU A 60 21.67 -6.96 -31.46
C LEU A 60 22.10 -5.81 -32.41
N GLY A 61 23.35 -5.34 -32.31
CA GLY A 61 23.91 -4.35 -33.23
C GLY A 61 23.27 -2.96 -33.14
N LYS A 62 22.64 -2.60 -32.00
CA LYS A 62 21.89 -1.34 -31.80
C LYS A 62 20.70 -1.15 -32.75
N LYS A 63 20.16 -2.22 -33.33
CA LYS A 63 18.89 -2.19 -34.08
C LYS A 63 17.73 -1.73 -33.19
N TYR A 64 17.79 -2.09 -31.91
CA TYR A 64 16.85 -1.69 -30.87
C TYR A 64 17.62 -0.95 -29.78
N SER A 65 17.03 0.10 -29.20
CA SER A 65 17.54 0.67 -27.96
C SER A 65 17.00 -0.12 -26.75
N SER A 66 17.66 0.04 -25.60
CA SER A 66 17.16 -0.55 -24.36
C SER A 66 15.80 0.05 -23.95
N ASP A 67 15.50 1.29 -24.32
CA ASP A 67 14.18 1.90 -24.13
C ASP A 67 13.12 1.28 -25.04
N ASP A 68 13.43 0.97 -26.29
CA ASP A 68 12.48 0.33 -27.22
C ASP A 68 12.11 -1.06 -26.71
N LEU A 69 13.11 -1.86 -26.31
CA LEU A 69 12.88 -3.19 -25.74
C LEU A 69 11.97 -3.14 -24.50
N ILE A 70 12.19 -2.17 -23.61
CA ILE A 70 11.35 -1.99 -22.42
C ILE A 70 9.93 -1.57 -22.80
N ASN A 71 9.79 -0.57 -23.68
CA ASN A 71 8.48 0.05 -23.96
C ASN A 71 7.61 -0.78 -24.91
N GLU A 72 8.22 -1.58 -25.77
CA GLU A 72 7.51 -2.29 -26.86
C GLU A 72 7.47 -3.80 -26.62
N HIS A 73 8.33 -4.35 -25.76
CA HIS A 73 8.46 -5.80 -25.54
C HIS A 73 8.43 -6.21 -24.05
N THR A 74 7.93 -5.36 -23.16
CA THR A 74 7.64 -5.70 -21.77
C THR A 74 6.30 -5.11 -21.30
N ILE A 75 5.82 -5.52 -20.12
CA ILE A 75 4.63 -4.91 -19.51
C ILE A 75 4.93 -3.61 -18.73
N MET A 76 6.18 -3.13 -18.70
CA MET A 76 6.56 -1.92 -17.95
C MET A 76 5.69 -0.68 -18.23
N PRO A 77 5.28 -0.38 -19.48
CA PRO A 77 4.43 0.78 -19.78
C PRO A 77 3.09 0.77 -19.04
N TYR A 78 2.55 -0.42 -18.71
CA TYR A 78 1.32 -0.55 -17.95
C TYR A 78 1.44 0.03 -16.52
N TYR A 79 2.63 -0.08 -15.91
CA TYR A 79 2.90 0.43 -14.57
C TYR A 79 3.37 1.89 -14.57
N GLU A 80 4.06 2.30 -15.62
CA GLU A 80 4.80 3.55 -15.69
C GLU A 80 4.00 4.80 -15.26
N PRO A 81 2.74 5.01 -15.68
CA PRO A 81 1.99 6.22 -15.33
C PRO A 81 1.77 6.39 -13.81
N PHE A 82 1.68 5.28 -13.08
CA PHE A 82 1.25 5.26 -11.68
C PHE A 82 2.40 5.20 -10.68
N VAL A 83 3.63 5.13 -11.18
CA VAL A 83 4.86 5.05 -10.38
C VAL A 83 5.43 6.45 -10.14
N ASP A 84 6.03 6.67 -8.98
CA ASP A 84 6.73 7.92 -8.66
C ASP A 84 7.97 8.09 -9.55
N GLU A 85 8.27 9.31 -10.00
CA GLU A 85 9.35 9.58 -10.97
C GLU A 85 10.72 9.06 -10.52
N LYS A 86 11.05 9.20 -9.23
CA LYS A 86 12.32 8.69 -8.69
C LYS A 86 12.36 7.16 -8.72
N LEU A 87 11.23 6.53 -8.40
CA LEU A 87 11.09 5.08 -8.41
C LEU A 87 11.10 4.54 -9.85
N LYS A 88 10.49 5.25 -10.79
CA LYS A 88 10.48 4.96 -12.22
C LYS A 88 11.91 4.97 -12.76
N GLN A 89 12.65 6.07 -12.58
CA GLN A 89 14.03 6.18 -13.09
C GLN A 89 14.93 5.08 -12.54
N LYS A 90 14.84 4.79 -11.24
CA LYS A 90 15.59 3.69 -10.61
C LYS A 90 15.20 2.32 -11.17
N THR A 91 13.91 2.11 -11.42
CA THR A 91 13.40 0.85 -11.94
C THR A 91 13.87 0.61 -13.37
N ILE A 92 13.76 1.63 -14.23
CA ILE A 92 14.24 1.57 -15.62
C ILE A 92 15.75 1.31 -15.65
N ASP A 93 16.55 2.01 -14.84
CA ASP A 93 17.99 1.78 -14.76
C ASP A 93 18.35 0.33 -14.36
N GLU A 94 17.65 -0.24 -13.38
CA GLU A 94 17.87 -1.63 -12.98
C GLU A 94 17.46 -2.63 -14.07
N VAL A 95 16.35 -2.40 -14.77
CA VAL A 95 15.92 -3.22 -15.90
C VAL A 95 16.91 -3.13 -17.06
N LYS A 96 17.48 -1.95 -17.34
CA LYS A 96 18.50 -1.76 -18.38
C LYS A 96 19.83 -2.46 -18.08
N ASN A 97 20.32 -2.35 -16.86
CA ASN A 97 21.73 -2.67 -16.55
C ASN A 97 21.95 -3.91 -15.67
N LYS A 98 20.92 -4.42 -15.01
CA LYS A 98 21.05 -5.51 -14.02
C LYS A 98 20.11 -6.66 -14.32
N GLY A 99 18.85 -6.49 -13.97
CA GLY A 99 17.85 -7.56 -13.93
C GLY A 99 16.62 -7.09 -13.12
N SER A 100 15.52 -7.84 -13.21
CA SER A 100 14.22 -7.37 -12.72
C SER A 100 13.74 -7.95 -11.39
N TYR A 101 14.47 -8.86 -10.74
CA TYR A 101 13.91 -9.53 -9.54
C TYR A 101 13.48 -8.56 -8.42
N SER A 102 14.28 -7.53 -8.16
CA SER A 102 13.97 -6.44 -7.22
C SER A 102 12.86 -5.50 -7.72
N VAL A 103 12.60 -5.47 -9.03
CA VAL A 103 11.62 -4.60 -9.70
C VAL A 103 10.20 -5.05 -9.37
N TYR A 104 9.91 -6.36 -9.44
CA TYR A 104 8.58 -6.91 -9.12
C TYR A 104 8.11 -6.54 -7.71
N THR A 105 9.01 -6.56 -6.72
CA THR A 105 8.68 -6.14 -5.35
C THR A 105 8.38 -4.64 -5.28
N ARG A 106 9.15 -3.80 -5.98
CA ARG A 106 9.00 -2.33 -5.95
C ARG A 106 7.78 -1.83 -6.70
N LEU A 107 7.45 -2.46 -7.83
CA LEU A 107 6.23 -2.17 -8.58
C LEU A 107 4.97 -2.68 -7.86
N GLY A 108 5.14 -3.41 -6.75
CA GLY A 108 4.03 -3.92 -5.95
C GLY A 108 3.35 -5.14 -6.57
N ILE A 109 3.95 -5.74 -7.61
CA ILE A 109 3.47 -6.98 -8.25
C ILE A 109 3.42 -8.10 -7.21
N ILE A 110 4.47 -8.22 -6.38
CA ILE A 110 4.55 -9.26 -5.34
C ILE A 110 3.70 -8.92 -4.11
N ALA A 111 3.81 -7.70 -3.59
CA ALA A 111 3.20 -7.29 -2.31
C ALA A 111 1.70 -6.95 -2.43
N GLY A 112 1.19 -6.75 -3.65
CA GLY A 112 -0.21 -6.41 -3.94
C GLY A 112 -1.08 -7.59 -4.37
N ALA A 113 -0.47 -8.69 -4.85
CA ALA A 113 -1.09 -9.95 -5.26
C ALA A 113 -2.55 -9.81 -5.75
N ILE A 114 -2.75 -9.08 -6.84
CA ILE A 114 -4.06 -8.95 -7.50
C ILE A 114 -4.09 -9.94 -8.65
N CYS A 115 -5.12 -10.78 -8.73
CA CYS A 115 -5.44 -11.63 -9.88
C CYS A 115 -4.21 -12.33 -10.47
N LYS A 116 -3.40 -12.94 -9.59
CA LYS A 116 -2.12 -13.55 -9.99
C LYS A 116 -2.35 -14.60 -11.08
N LYS A 117 -1.64 -14.46 -12.19
CA LYS A 117 -1.60 -15.45 -13.26
C LYS A 117 -0.59 -16.53 -12.92
N ASP A 118 -1.04 -17.79 -12.98
CA ASP A 118 -0.22 -18.98 -12.68
C ASP A 118 0.30 -19.68 -13.95
N SER A 119 -0.13 -19.22 -15.12
CA SER A 119 0.24 -19.77 -16.43
C SER A 119 0.46 -18.65 -17.44
N ILE A 120 0.95 -19.02 -18.62
CA ILE A 120 0.98 -18.16 -19.80
C ILE A 120 -0.41 -18.21 -20.43
N PHE A 121 -0.95 -17.04 -20.79
CA PHE A 121 -2.27 -16.92 -21.40
C PHE A 121 -2.17 -16.54 -22.87
N TYR A 122 -3.13 -17.00 -23.66
CA TYR A 122 -3.24 -16.66 -25.08
C TYR A 122 -4.70 -16.51 -25.50
N CYS A 123 -4.89 -15.76 -26.58
CA CYS A 123 -6.16 -15.67 -27.27
C CYS A 123 -6.16 -16.67 -28.44
N PRO A 124 -7.16 -17.56 -28.58
CA PRO A 124 -7.22 -18.53 -29.68
C PRO A 124 -7.27 -17.86 -31.06
N VAL A 125 -7.92 -16.70 -31.16
CA VAL A 125 -8.01 -15.92 -32.41
C VAL A 125 -6.67 -15.24 -32.74
N CYS A 126 -5.99 -14.63 -31.75
CA CYS A 126 -4.64 -14.09 -31.98
C CYS A 126 -3.69 -15.21 -32.43
N ALA A 127 -3.68 -16.35 -31.73
CA ALA A 127 -2.78 -17.45 -32.07
C ALA A 127 -3.00 -17.99 -33.49
N LYS A 128 -4.26 -18.09 -33.97
CA LYS A 128 -4.56 -18.42 -35.38
C LYS A 128 -3.96 -17.38 -36.33
N ASN A 129 -4.24 -16.10 -36.09
CA ASN A 129 -3.73 -15.01 -36.92
C ASN A 129 -2.19 -14.99 -36.92
N ASP A 130 -1.55 -15.29 -35.78
CA ASP A 130 -0.10 -15.34 -35.68
C ASP A 130 0.48 -16.49 -36.51
N ILE A 131 -0.13 -17.68 -36.46
CA ILE A 131 0.26 -18.84 -37.28
C ILE A 131 0.08 -18.53 -38.77
N GLU A 132 -1.04 -17.92 -39.16
CA GLU A 132 -1.31 -17.57 -40.56
C GLU A 132 -0.34 -16.52 -41.11
N ASN A 133 0.04 -15.52 -40.31
CA ASN A 133 0.88 -14.40 -40.75
C ASN A 133 2.38 -14.64 -40.57
N TYR A 134 2.78 -15.39 -39.54
CA TYR A 134 4.18 -15.55 -39.12
C TYR A 134 4.64 -17.01 -39.09
N GLY A 135 3.73 -17.98 -39.23
CA GLY A 135 4.04 -19.41 -39.17
C GLY A 135 4.18 -19.98 -37.76
N GLU A 136 4.06 -19.15 -36.72
CA GLU A 136 4.10 -19.58 -35.32
C GLU A 136 3.36 -18.62 -34.38
N PRO A 137 2.78 -19.10 -33.27
CA PRO A 137 2.20 -18.25 -32.24
C PRO A 137 3.28 -17.67 -31.31
N TYR A 138 3.00 -16.52 -30.71
CA TYR A 138 3.91 -15.89 -29.73
C TYR A 138 3.16 -15.37 -28.51
N ILE A 139 3.91 -15.05 -27.44
CA ILE A 139 3.32 -14.57 -26.20
C ILE A 139 3.09 -13.06 -26.29
N HIS A 140 1.82 -12.68 -26.46
CA HIS A 140 1.38 -11.29 -26.44
C HIS A 140 1.44 -10.68 -25.03
N ARG A 141 1.87 -9.43 -24.93
CA ARG A 141 2.02 -8.66 -23.68
C ARG A 141 0.71 -8.51 -22.93
N GLU A 142 -0.33 -8.08 -23.63
CA GLU A 142 -1.64 -7.76 -23.06
C GLU A 142 -2.34 -8.96 -22.44
N HIS A 143 -2.07 -10.16 -22.96
CA HIS A 143 -2.64 -11.39 -22.42
C HIS A 143 -2.01 -11.77 -21.08
N GLN A 144 -0.85 -11.21 -20.71
CA GLN A 144 -0.17 -11.54 -19.46
C GLN A 144 -0.51 -10.60 -18.30
N LEU A 145 -1.21 -9.48 -18.54
CA LEU A 145 -1.57 -8.53 -17.50
C LEU A 145 -2.51 -9.14 -16.44
N GLU A 146 -2.30 -8.79 -15.17
CA GLU A 146 -3.13 -9.28 -14.07
C GLU A 146 -4.54 -8.69 -14.13
N GLY A 147 -5.54 -9.53 -13.87
CA GLY A 147 -6.95 -9.18 -13.92
C GLY A 147 -7.55 -9.17 -15.33
N ILE A 148 -6.73 -9.34 -16.37
CA ILE A 148 -7.20 -9.39 -17.76
C ILE A 148 -7.55 -10.83 -18.12
N ILE A 149 -8.85 -11.09 -18.31
CA ILE A 149 -9.36 -12.40 -18.72
C ILE A 149 -9.84 -12.43 -20.18
N LEU A 150 -10.06 -11.27 -20.80
CA LEU A 150 -10.50 -11.14 -22.19
C LEU A 150 -9.39 -10.55 -23.06
N CYS A 151 -9.33 -10.99 -24.31
CA CYS A 151 -8.49 -10.36 -25.32
C CYS A 151 -9.04 -8.96 -25.66
N PRO A 152 -8.23 -7.89 -25.59
CA PRO A 152 -8.69 -6.54 -25.93
C PRO A 152 -9.05 -6.37 -27.42
N ASN A 153 -8.44 -7.17 -28.28
CA ASN A 153 -8.60 -7.10 -29.74
C ASN A 153 -9.83 -7.90 -30.21
N HIS A 154 -10.02 -9.11 -29.66
CA HIS A 154 -11.03 -10.05 -30.13
C HIS A 154 -12.22 -10.24 -29.18
N GLY A 155 -12.12 -9.78 -27.93
CA GLY A 155 -13.17 -9.94 -26.92
C GLY A 155 -13.35 -11.35 -26.37
N VAL A 156 -12.59 -12.34 -26.85
CA VAL A 156 -12.71 -13.74 -26.41
C VAL A 156 -11.96 -14.02 -25.10
N LEU A 157 -12.40 -15.04 -24.37
CA LEU A 157 -11.76 -15.48 -23.12
C LEU A 157 -10.34 -16.00 -23.40
N LEU A 158 -9.38 -15.54 -22.61
CA LEU A 158 -8.00 -15.99 -22.68
C LEU A 158 -7.88 -17.43 -22.13
N LYS A 159 -7.21 -18.28 -22.89
CA LYS A 159 -6.93 -19.67 -22.52
C LYS A 159 -5.56 -19.79 -21.88
N LYS A 160 -5.41 -20.78 -21.00
CA LYS A 160 -4.12 -21.13 -20.40
C LYS A 160 -3.34 -22.01 -21.35
N TYR A 161 -2.05 -21.72 -21.51
CA TYR A 161 -1.13 -22.64 -22.18
C TYR A 161 -0.85 -23.86 -21.30
N LEU A 162 -0.55 -25.00 -21.95
CA LEU A 162 -0.36 -26.28 -21.30
C LEU A 162 0.79 -26.24 -20.28
N PHE A 163 1.91 -25.63 -20.65
CA PHE A 163 3.10 -25.55 -19.79
C PHE A 163 3.12 -24.26 -18.99
N LYS A 164 3.36 -24.39 -17.68
CA LYS A 164 3.57 -23.27 -16.78
C LYS A 164 5.05 -23.07 -16.50
N LYS A 165 5.40 -21.86 -16.06
CA LYS A 165 6.75 -21.52 -15.59
C LYS A 165 7.25 -22.38 -14.43
N VAL A 166 6.34 -22.90 -13.62
CA VAL A 166 6.67 -23.78 -12.49
C VAL A 166 6.94 -25.23 -12.92
N ASP A 167 6.52 -25.60 -14.13
CA ASP A 167 6.67 -26.97 -14.67
C ASP A 167 8.01 -27.17 -15.38
N VAL A 168 8.71 -26.07 -15.68
CA VAL A 168 9.97 -26.04 -16.43
C VAL A 168 11.14 -25.60 -15.56
N SER A 169 12.36 -25.82 -16.04
CA SER A 169 13.55 -25.34 -15.34
C SER A 169 13.51 -23.82 -15.16
N ARG A 170 14.04 -23.31 -14.05
CA ARG A 170 14.06 -21.85 -13.77
C ARG A 170 14.79 -21.02 -14.84
N ILE A 171 15.65 -21.65 -15.63
CA ILE A 171 16.42 -21.02 -16.72
C ILE A 171 15.76 -21.18 -18.09
N GLU A 172 14.63 -21.88 -18.17
CA GLU A 172 13.99 -22.28 -19.41
C GLU A 172 13.07 -21.18 -19.98
N TYR A 173 13.13 -21.07 -21.31
CA TYR A 173 12.24 -20.25 -22.11
C TYR A 173 11.13 -21.11 -22.73
N ILE A 174 9.87 -20.81 -22.39
CA ILE A 174 8.70 -21.50 -22.94
C ILE A 174 8.34 -20.81 -24.25
N ARG A 175 8.46 -21.54 -25.36
CA ARG A 175 7.93 -21.17 -26.66
C ARG A 175 6.50 -21.70 -26.80
N LEU A 176 5.61 -20.93 -27.41
CA LEU A 176 4.28 -21.42 -27.74
C LEU A 176 4.35 -22.33 -28.97
N GLU A 177 3.66 -23.46 -28.93
CA GLU A 177 3.52 -24.37 -30.06
C GLU A 177 2.05 -24.71 -30.27
N GLU A 178 1.60 -24.64 -31.52
CA GLU A 178 0.21 -24.90 -31.91
C GLU A 178 -0.35 -26.22 -31.35
N LYS A 179 0.45 -27.29 -31.39
CA LYS A 179 0.04 -28.64 -30.94
C LYS A 179 -0.36 -28.71 -29.45
N TYR A 180 0.03 -27.71 -28.64
CA TYR A 180 -0.31 -27.61 -27.22
C TYR A 180 -1.36 -26.52 -26.94
N MET A 181 -1.97 -25.97 -27.99
CA MET A 181 -2.97 -24.90 -27.91
C MET A 181 -4.33 -25.40 -28.38
N ASP A 182 -5.37 -24.94 -27.71
CA ASP A 182 -6.74 -25.11 -28.16
C ASP A 182 -7.21 -23.85 -28.87
N LEU A 183 -7.12 -23.88 -30.20
CA LEU A 183 -7.46 -22.75 -31.07
C LEU A 183 -8.97 -22.61 -31.32
N LYS A 184 -9.82 -23.43 -30.71
CA LYS A 184 -11.27 -23.26 -30.86
C LYS A 184 -11.74 -21.97 -30.19
N ASP A 185 -12.59 -21.22 -30.88
CA ASP A 185 -13.30 -20.11 -30.27
C ASP A 185 -14.63 -20.65 -29.75
N GLU A 186 -14.78 -20.70 -28.43
CA GLU A 186 -15.98 -21.21 -27.78
C GLU A 186 -16.73 -20.03 -27.17
N PHE A 187 -18.01 -19.91 -27.49
CA PHE A 187 -18.87 -18.93 -26.85
C PHE A 187 -19.08 -19.33 -25.39
N ILE A 188 -18.55 -18.53 -24.47
CA ILE A 188 -18.71 -18.68 -23.03
C ILE A 188 -19.45 -17.44 -22.55
N ASP A 189 -20.59 -17.65 -21.89
CA ASP A 189 -21.28 -16.55 -21.21
C ASP A 189 -20.45 -16.11 -20.00
N ILE A 190 -19.97 -14.87 -20.04
CA ILE A 190 -19.07 -14.30 -19.04
C ILE A 190 -19.84 -13.22 -18.28
N GLU A 191 -19.99 -13.43 -16.98
CA GLU A 191 -20.55 -12.42 -16.08
C GLU A 191 -19.73 -11.12 -16.17
N ASP A 192 -20.42 -9.98 -16.26
CA ASP A 192 -19.80 -8.66 -16.41
C ASP A 192 -18.89 -8.52 -17.66
N TYR A 193 -19.18 -9.24 -18.75
CA TYR A 193 -18.41 -9.25 -20.00
C TYR A 193 -17.96 -7.85 -20.46
N ASP A 194 -18.89 -6.90 -20.57
CA ASP A 194 -18.59 -5.54 -21.06
C ASP A 194 -17.58 -4.81 -20.17
N ARG A 195 -17.64 -5.03 -18.85
CA ARG A 195 -16.71 -4.42 -17.90
C ARG A 195 -15.33 -5.05 -17.99
N HIS A 196 -15.25 -6.38 -18.13
CA HIS A 196 -13.99 -7.08 -18.38
C HIS A 196 -13.36 -6.64 -19.70
N LEU A 197 -14.16 -6.50 -20.76
CA LEU A 197 -13.69 -6.07 -22.07
C LEU A 197 -13.19 -4.62 -22.03
N LYS A 198 -13.91 -3.76 -21.32
CA LYS A 198 -13.51 -2.37 -21.10
C LYS A 198 -12.15 -2.29 -20.39
N ILE A 199 -11.98 -3.02 -19.29
CA ILE A 199 -10.70 -3.08 -18.56
C ILE A 199 -9.57 -3.62 -19.44
N ALA A 200 -9.82 -4.65 -20.24
CA ALA A 200 -8.84 -5.19 -21.18
C ALA A 200 -8.40 -4.12 -22.20
N LYS A 201 -9.36 -3.42 -22.83
CA LYS A 201 -9.08 -2.35 -23.81
C LYS A 201 -8.34 -1.18 -23.18
N ASP A 202 -8.74 -0.74 -21.99
CA ASP A 202 -8.07 0.34 -21.28
C ASP A 202 -6.64 -0.06 -20.86
N SER A 203 -6.42 -1.34 -20.50
CA SER A 203 -5.08 -1.85 -20.20
C SER A 203 -4.19 -1.93 -21.43
N TYR A 204 -4.74 -2.34 -22.58
CA TYR A 204 -4.04 -2.34 -23.86
C TYR A 204 -3.66 -0.92 -24.29
N TYR A 205 -4.54 0.06 -24.05
CA TYR A 205 -4.24 1.47 -24.26
C TYR A 205 -3.03 1.93 -23.42
N LEU A 206 -3.02 1.61 -22.13
CA LEU A 206 -1.88 1.94 -21.25
C LEU A 206 -0.56 1.30 -21.71
N LEU A 207 -0.60 0.06 -22.19
CA LEU A 207 0.59 -0.65 -22.66
C LEU A 207 1.24 0.01 -23.89
N ASN A 208 0.43 0.61 -24.75
CA ASN A 208 0.88 1.11 -26.06
C ASN A 208 1.05 2.62 -26.14
N GLN A 209 0.53 3.36 -25.15
CA GLN A 209 0.57 4.82 -25.17
C GLN A 209 1.87 5.35 -24.56
N LYS A 210 2.56 6.23 -25.30
CA LYS A 210 3.74 6.95 -24.82
C LYS A 210 3.31 8.20 -24.05
N PHE A 211 3.22 8.08 -22.74
CA PHE A 211 2.83 9.17 -21.86
C PHE A 211 3.95 10.20 -21.67
N LYS A 212 3.74 11.43 -22.13
CA LYS A 212 4.66 12.55 -21.89
C LYS A 212 4.21 13.37 -20.69
N ASN A 213 5.15 13.79 -19.85
CA ASN A 213 4.92 14.71 -18.72
C ASN A 213 3.87 14.23 -17.70
N ILE A 214 3.68 12.92 -17.54
CA ILE A 214 2.81 12.36 -16.50
C ILE A 214 3.57 12.20 -15.19
N SER A 215 2.91 12.51 -14.09
CA SER A 215 3.41 12.20 -12.75
C SER A 215 2.28 11.74 -11.85
N LYS A 216 2.65 10.98 -10.81
CA LYS A 216 1.73 10.55 -9.75
C LYS A 216 0.97 11.73 -9.12
N ASP A 217 1.62 12.89 -9.01
CA ASP A 217 1.00 14.10 -8.47
C ASP A 217 -0.07 14.67 -9.42
N LYS A 218 0.17 14.68 -10.74
CA LYS A 218 -0.84 15.09 -11.74
C LYS A 218 -2.05 14.15 -11.73
N ILE A 219 -1.82 12.83 -11.71
CA ILE A 219 -2.88 11.82 -11.61
C ILE A 219 -3.70 12.02 -10.33
N SER A 220 -3.03 12.20 -9.19
CA SER A 220 -3.70 12.45 -7.91
C SER A 220 -4.55 13.73 -7.94
N MET A 221 -4.08 14.76 -8.64
CA MET A 221 -4.81 16.00 -8.84
C MET A 221 -6.03 15.81 -9.72
N LYS A 222 -5.88 15.06 -10.81
CA LYS A 222 -6.98 14.70 -11.71
C LYS A 222 -8.07 13.92 -11.00
N TYR A 223 -7.70 12.90 -10.21
CA TYR A 223 -8.64 12.18 -9.35
C TYR A 223 -9.40 13.10 -8.42
N ARG A 224 -8.70 14.03 -7.76
CA ARG A 224 -9.32 14.98 -6.85
C ARG A 224 -10.31 15.92 -7.55
N ASN A 225 -9.99 16.39 -8.75
CA ASN A 225 -10.89 17.20 -9.57
C ASN A 225 -12.15 16.42 -9.97
N LEU A 226 -11.99 15.17 -10.44
CA LEU A 226 -13.12 14.33 -10.81
C LEU A 226 -14.00 13.96 -9.60
N LEU A 227 -13.40 13.70 -8.44
CA LEU A 227 -14.13 13.52 -7.18
C LEU A 227 -14.90 14.79 -6.75
N TYR A 228 -14.33 15.98 -6.97
CA TYR A 228 -15.02 17.24 -6.75
C TYR A 228 -16.25 17.37 -7.66
N LYS A 229 -16.09 17.11 -8.96
CA LYS A 229 -17.19 17.13 -9.95
C LYS A 229 -18.31 16.14 -9.59
N LYS A 230 -17.97 14.99 -8.99
CA LYS A 230 -18.95 14.00 -8.48
C LYS A 230 -19.53 14.31 -7.09
N GLY A 231 -19.18 15.45 -6.48
CA GLY A 231 -19.68 15.85 -5.16
C GLY A 231 -19.13 15.02 -3.99
N LEU A 232 -18.04 14.28 -4.20
CA LEU A 232 -17.45 13.36 -3.20
C LEU A 232 -16.43 14.03 -2.27
N LEU A 233 -16.30 15.36 -2.34
CA LEU A 233 -15.48 16.14 -1.43
C LEU A 233 -16.34 16.81 -0.36
N LYS A 234 -15.92 16.69 0.90
CA LYS A 234 -16.46 17.44 2.04
C LYS A 234 -16.07 18.92 1.91
N GLY A 235 -16.80 19.79 2.60
CA GLY A 235 -16.59 21.24 2.52
C GLY A 235 -15.21 21.77 2.97
N ASN A 236 -14.39 20.92 3.59
CA ASN A 236 -12.96 21.19 3.90
C ASN A 236 -12.00 20.58 2.87
N ASN A 237 -12.48 20.23 1.67
CA ASN A 237 -11.73 19.58 0.60
C ASN A 237 -11.20 18.18 0.98
N THR A 238 -11.74 17.53 2.01
CA THR A 238 -11.40 16.12 2.31
C THR A 238 -12.36 15.17 1.63
N ILE A 239 -11.91 13.98 1.26
CA ILE A 239 -12.76 13.03 0.53
C ILE A 239 -13.76 12.39 1.50
N ASN A 240 -15.03 12.32 1.09
CA ASN A 240 -16.05 11.57 1.80
C ASN A 240 -15.87 10.07 1.55
N GLN A 241 -15.01 9.43 2.35
CA GLN A 241 -14.61 8.03 2.12
C GLN A 241 -15.78 7.05 2.22
N SER A 242 -16.72 7.24 3.15
CA SER A 242 -17.89 6.36 3.29
C SER A 242 -18.76 6.40 2.03
N GLU A 243 -19.10 7.61 1.56
CA GLU A 243 -19.90 7.81 0.36
C GLU A 243 -19.18 7.35 -0.91
N LEU A 244 -17.85 7.56 -0.99
CA LEU A 244 -17.04 7.05 -2.08
C LEU A 244 -17.13 5.52 -2.14
N TYR A 245 -16.99 4.82 -1.01
CA TYR A 245 -17.07 3.36 -1.00
C TYR A 245 -18.44 2.86 -1.41
N GLU A 246 -19.51 3.47 -0.88
CA GLU A 246 -20.89 3.11 -1.22
C GLU A 246 -21.16 3.29 -2.72
N LYS A 247 -20.80 4.45 -3.29
CA LYS A 247 -20.98 4.71 -4.73
C LYS A 247 -20.12 3.79 -5.59
N PHE A 248 -18.90 3.49 -5.16
CA PHE A 248 -17.99 2.62 -5.90
C PHE A 248 -18.47 1.16 -5.90
N ILE A 249 -18.93 0.65 -4.76
CA ILE A 249 -19.51 -0.70 -4.66
C ILE A 249 -20.84 -0.77 -5.42
N SER A 250 -21.65 0.28 -5.39
CA SER A 250 -22.89 0.36 -6.18
C SER A 250 -22.61 0.32 -7.69
N TYR A 251 -21.55 1.01 -8.14
CA TYR A 251 -21.17 1.07 -9.54
C TYR A 251 -20.71 -0.28 -10.10
N TYR A 252 -19.83 -1.00 -9.38
CA TYR A 252 -19.28 -2.29 -9.86
C TYR A 252 -20.04 -3.52 -9.36
N GLY A 253 -20.68 -3.45 -8.20
CA GLY A 253 -21.17 -4.62 -7.49
C GLY A 253 -20.05 -5.36 -6.75
N LYS A 254 -20.43 -6.07 -5.67
CA LYS A 254 -19.46 -6.83 -4.85
C LYS A 254 -18.90 -8.05 -5.59
N GLY A 255 -19.71 -8.71 -6.43
CA GLY A 255 -19.31 -9.89 -7.20
C GLY A 255 -18.14 -9.58 -8.13
N PHE A 256 -18.30 -8.57 -8.99
CA PHE A 256 -17.25 -8.10 -9.90
C PHE A 256 -15.95 -7.71 -9.18
N LEU A 257 -16.06 -6.93 -8.08
CA LEU A 257 -14.88 -6.51 -7.32
C LEU A 257 -14.14 -7.68 -6.67
N LYS A 258 -14.87 -8.73 -6.28
CA LYS A 258 -14.29 -9.97 -5.76
C LYS A 258 -13.57 -10.77 -6.84
N GLN A 259 -14.11 -10.84 -8.06
CA GLN A 259 -13.43 -11.48 -9.19
C GLN A 259 -12.06 -10.82 -9.50
N LEU A 260 -11.92 -9.52 -9.22
CA LEU A 260 -10.72 -8.73 -9.48
C LEU A 260 -9.82 -8.48 -8.25
N ASP A 261 -9.96 -9.25 -7.15
CA ASP A 261 -9.22 -9.09 -5.89
C ASP A 261 -9.17 -7.62 -5.39
N SER A 262 -10.28 -6.91 -5.60
CA SER A 262 -10.42 -5.47 -5.40
C SER A 262 -11.60 -5.12 -4.49
N GLU A 263 -11.99 -6.04 -3.61
CA GLU A 263 -12.95 -5.80 -2.54
C GLU A 263 -12.52 -4.64 -1.64
N ILE A 264 -13.51 -3.96 -1.05
CA ILE A 264 -13.29 -2.80 -0.19
C ILE A 264 -13.63 -3.19 1.24
N ASP A 265 -12.61 -3.23 2.08
CA ASP A 265 -12.77 -3.39 3.52
C ASP A 265 -12.84 -2.01 4.21
N TYR A 266 -14.00 -1.72 4.80
CA TYR A 266 -14.28 -0.47 5.52
C TYR A 266 -13.42 -0.32 6.78
N ASN A 267 -13.03 -1.43 7.42
CA ASN A 267 -12.27 -1.44 8.67
C ASN A 267 -10.75 -1.36 8.42
N ASN A 268 -10.31 -1.63 7.19
CA ASN A 268 -8.91 -1.52 6.82
C ASN A 268 -8.54 -0.08 6.47
N ASP A 269 -7.74 0.54 7.35
CA ASP A 269 -7.22 1.90 7.14
C ASP A 269 -6.30 2.03 5.91
N TYR A 270 -5.83 0.91 5.39
CA TYR A 270 -4.97 0.79 4.22
C TYR A 270 -5.66 0.13 3.02
N ASN A 271 -6.99 0.09 2.98
CA ASN A 271 -7.69 -0.37 1.79
C ASN A 271 -7.24 0.43 0.55
N TRP A 272 -7.24 -0.23 -0.60
CA TRP A 272 -6.59 0.29 -1.79
C TRP A 272 -7.29 1.54 -2.36
N LEU A 273 -8.63 1.63 -2.27
CA LEU A 273 -9.39 2.77 -2.77
C LEU A 273 -9.12 4.03 -1.95
N LYS A 274 -8.94 3.88 -0.64
CA LYS A 274 -8.46 4.95 0.26
C LYS A 274 -7.04 5.37 -0.06
N VAL A 275 -6.18 4.43 -0.43
CA VAL A 275 -4.78 4.69 -0.81
C VAL A 275 -4.69 5.47 -2.12
N ILE A 276 -5.44 5.05 -3.16
CA ILE A 276 -5.46 5.70 -4.48
C ILE A 276 -6.11 7.08 -4.42
N SER A 277 -7.21 7.22 -3.67
CA SER A 277 -7.94 8.48 -3.57
C SER A 277 -7.18 9.55 -2.78
N ARG A 278 -6.17 9.20 -1.99
CA ARG A 278 -5.39 10.12 -1.16
C ARG A 278 -3.97 10.30 -1.71
N LYS A 279 -3.29 11.38 -1.31
CA LYS A 279 -1.87 11.60 -1.60
C LYS A 279 -0.99 10.65 -0.76
N SER A 280 -1.02 9.36 -1.08
CA SER A 280 -0.27 8.31 -0.40
C SER A 280 1.08 8.05 -1.06
N LYS A 281 2.10 7.73 -0.25
CA LYS A 281 3.40 7.25 -0.75
C LYS A 281 3.35 5.82 -1.27
N ARG A 282 2.32 5.03 -0.90
CA ARG A 282 2.17 3.65 -1.36
C ARG A 282 1.82 3.61 -2.85
N SER A 283 2.36 2.64 -3.57
CA SER A 283 1.95 2.30 -4.94
C SER A 283 0.67 1.47 -4.90
N SER A 284 -0.12 1.54 -5.95
CA SER A 284 -1.27 0.68 -6.16
C SER A 284 -1.17 0.09 -7.56
N HIS A 285 -1.72 -1.10 -7.75
CA HIS A 285 -1.66 -1.80 -9.02
C HIS A 285 -2.40 -1.00 -10.10
N PRO A 286 -1.90 -0.95 -11.36
CA PRO A 286 -2.56 -0.23 -12.44
C PRO A 286 -4.02 -0.67 -12.67
N LEU A 287 -4.35 -1.95 -12.49
CA LEU A 287 -5.74 -2.45 -12.53
C LEU A 287 -6.68 -1.66 -11.61
N ARG A 288 -6.24 -1.33 -10.39
CA ARG A 288 -7.04 -0.54 -9.44
C ARG A 288 -7.16 0.92 -9.85
N HIS A 289 -6.14 1.46 -10.52
CA HIS A 289 -6.22 2.77 -11.14
C HIS A 289 -7.24 2.78 -12.29
N LEU A 290 -7.28 1.74 -13.11
CA LEU A 290 -8.28 1.57 -14.17
C LEU A 290 -9.69 1.52 -13.61
N LEU A 291 -9.93 0.68 -12.59
CA LEU A 291 -11.23 0.62 -11.91
C LEU A 291 -11.65 2.00 -11.39
N PHE A 292 -10.71 2.76 -10.84
CA PHE A 292 -10.99 4.09 -10.32
C PHE A 292 -11.23 5.14 -11.42
N ILE A 293 -10.44 5.12 -12.49
CA ILE A 293 -10.64 5.99 -13.68
C ILE A 293 -12.01 5.71 -14.29
N ASN A 294 -12.35 4.44 -14.49
CA ASN A 294 -13.61 4.05 -15.10
C ASN A 294 -14.81 4.48 -14.24
N PHE A 295 -14.72 4.37 -12.91
CA PHE A 295 -15.73 4.96 -12.02
C PHE A 295 -15.83 6.50 -12.11
N LEU A 296 -14.70 7.17 -12.33
CA LEU A 296 -14.62 8.63 -12.32
C LEU A 296 -15.08 9.30 -13.62
N CYS A 297 -14.66 8.80 -14.78
CA CYS A 297 -14.93 9.41 -16.08
C CYS A 297 -15.14 8.42 -17.23
N GLU A 298 -15.06 7.10 -17.00
CA GLU A 298 -15.25 6.00 -17.97
C GLU A 298 -14.27 5.96 -19.15
N ASP A 299 -13.77 7.09 -19.64
CA ASP A 299 -12.81 7.17 -20.73
C ASP A 299 -11.38 7.43 -20.21
N ILE A 300 -10.51 6.45 -20.45
CA ILE A 300 -9.09 6.53 -20.11
C ILE A 300 -8.33 7.50 -21.00
N LYS A 301 -8.73 7.67 -22.26
CA LYS A 301 -8.09 8.59 -23.20
C LYS A 301 -8.32 10.02 -22.73
N ASP A 302 -9.60 10.38 -22.54
CA ASP A 302 -9.98 11.68 -21.97
C ASP A 302 -9.26 11.96 -20.65
N PHE A 303 -9.17 10.96 -19.76
CA PHE A 303 -8.48 11.10 -18.48
C PHE A 303 -7.04 11.61 -18.63
N PHE A 304 -6.29 11.04 -19.58
CA PHE A 304 -4.88 11.37 -19.80
C PHE A 304 -4.69 12.60 -20.71
N ASP A 305 -5.55 12.80 -21.71
CA ASP A 305 -5.49 13.95 -22.60
C ASP A 305 -5.75 15.26 -21.86
N THR A 306 -6.66 15.22 -20.87
CA THR A 306 -7.05 16.39 -20.06
C THR A 306 -6.35 16.42 -18.70
N ILE A 307 -5.19 15.76 -18.57
CA ILE A 307 -4.49 15.63 -17.29
C ILE A 307 -3.94 16.96 -16.77
N ASP A 308 -3.59 17.88 -17.68
CA ASP A 308 -3.04 19.20 -17.38
C ASP A 308 -4.11 20.28 -17.18
N ASP A 309 -5.37 20.00 -17.53
CA ASP A 309 -6.50 20.92 -17.34
C ASP A 309 -6.88 21.11 -15.86
N CYS A 310 -6.23 20.36 -14.97
CA CYS A 310 -6.44 20.41 -13.53
C CYS A 310 -5.69 21.57 -12.88
N LYS A 311 -6.08 22.80 -13.21
CA LYS A 311 -5.86 23.91 -12.27
C LYS A 311 -6.77 23.66 -11.09
N VAL A 312 -6.20 23.28 -9.93
CA VAL A 312 -6.91 23.49 -8.68
C VAL A 312 -7.00 25.00 -8.53
N GLU A 313 -8.05 25.59 -9.08
CA GLU A 313 -8.53 26.84 -8.52
C GLU A 313 -8.61 26.60 -7.02
N ASN A 314 -8.02 27.51 -6.23
CA ASN A 314 -8.26 27.56 -4.80
C ASN A 314 -9.77 27.48 -4.62
N ILE A 315 -10.27 26.28 -4.30
CA ILE A 315 -11.70 26.00 -4.25
C ILE A 315 -12.22 27.04 -3.29
N LYS A 316 -12.97 28.00 -3.84
CA LYS A 316 -13.48 29.14 -3.10
C LYS A 316 -14.11 28.56 -1.86
N ASN A 317 -13.68 29.06 -0.70
CA ASN A 317 -14.24 28.72 0.61
C ASN A 317 -15.72 28.37 0.46
N MET A 318 -16.14 27.24 1.02
CA MET A 318 -17.54 26.78 1.03
C MET A 318 -18.56 27.84 1.51
N ASN A 319 -18.07 28.97 2.05
CA ASN A 319 -18.79 30.21 2.27
C ASN A 319 -19.44 30.83 1.01
N SER A 320 -19.08 30.44 -0.22
CA SER A 320 -19.74 30.94 -1.44
C SER A 320 -21.06 30.23 -1.80
N ILE A 321 -21.35 29.09 -1.18
CA ILE A 321 -22.60 28.33 -1.38
C ILE A 321 -23.72 28.90 -0.48
N TYR A 322 -23.37 29.44 0.67
CA TYR A 322 -24.30 29.97 1.66
C TYR A 322 -24.33 31.51 1.58
N SER A 323 -25.33 32.05 0.90
CA SER A 323 -25.68 33.48 0.92
C SER A 323 -27.08 33.65 1.49
N ILE A 324 -27.38 34.82 2.06
CA ILE A 324 -28.72 35.11 2.60
C ILE A 324 -29.81 34.96 1.52
N GLU A 325 -29.47 35.27 0.27
CA GLU A 325 -30.30 35.11 -0.93
C GLU A 325 -30.70 33.66 -1.23
N LYS A 326 -29.94 32.68 -0.72
CA LYS A 326 -30.17 31.24 -0.90
C LYS A 326 -30.75 30.57 0.36
N ALA A 327 -31.10 31.36 1.38
CA ALA A 327 -31.70 30.86 2.60
C ALA A 327 -33.21 30.67 2.44
N ASP A 328 -33.74 29.60 3.02
CA ASP A 328 -35.17 29.53 3.35
C ASP A 328 -35.47 30.60 4.41
N LEU A 329 -36.20 31.65 4.00
CA LEU A 329 -36.44 32.85 4.81
C LEU A 329 -37.34 32.57 6.02
N GLU A 330 -38.40 31.77 5.86
CA GLU A 330 -39.29 31.40 6.97
C GLU A 330 -38.52 30.63 8.05
N LYS A 331 -37.67 29.69 7.62
CA LYS A 331 -36.82 28.92 8.52
C LYS A 331 -35.73 29.76 9.17
N LEU A 332 -35.16 30.71 8.44
CA LEU A 332 -34.15 31.64 8.95
C LEU A 332 -34.74 32.52 10.05
N ASP A 333 -35.93 33.09 9.84
CA ASP A 333 -36.60 33.94 10.82
C ASP A 333 -37.04 33.16 12.05
N THR A 334 -37.59 31.95 11.86
CA THR A 334 -37.92 31.05 12.97
C THR A 334 -36.69 30.76 13.86
N TYR A 335 -35.52 30.54 13.25
CA TYR A 335 -34.29 30.26 14.00
C TYR A 335 -33.71 31.51 14.67
N LYS A 336 -33.84 32.68 14.04
CA LYS A 336 -33.47 33.97 14.64
C LYS A 336 -34.30 34.21 15.91
N ASP A 337 -35.61 33.97 15.87
CA ASP A 337 -36.49 34.10 17.02
C ASP A 337 -36.13 33.17 18.17
N VAL A 338 -35.74 31.92 17.88
CA VAL A 338 -35.28 30.98 18.92
C VAL A 338 -34.03 31.51 19.64
N ILE A 339 -33.06 32.05 18.90
CA ILE A 339 -31.83 32.63 19.47
C ILE A 339 -32.17 33.86 20.33
N LEU A 340 -33.09 34.72 19.88
CA LEU A 340 -33.51 35.92 20.62
C LEU A 340 -34.26 35.54 21.91
N LYS A 341 -35.26 34.65 21.84
CA LYS A 341 -36.01 34.17 23.02
C LYS A 341 -35.09 33.51 24.05
N MET A 342 -34.10 32.75 23.60
CA MET A 342 -33.13 32.09 24.50
C MET A 342 -32.19 33.08 25.19
N LYS A 343 -31.84 34.18 24.51
CA LYS A 343 -31.06 35.29 25.07
C LYS A 343 -31.86 36.09 26.09
N GLU A 344 -33.15 36.35 25.83
CA GLU A 344 -34.04 37.06 26.75
C GLU A 344 -34.35 36.24 28.01
N LYS A 345 -34.63 34.94 27.85
CA LYS A 345 -34.90 34.03 28.97
C LYS A 345 -33.70 33.88 29.91
N ASN A 346 -32.47 34.03 29.41
CA ASN A 346 -31.24 33.87 30.17
C ASN A 346 -30.32 35.09 30.00
N LYS A 347 -30.67 36.21 30.66
CA LYS A 347 -29.81 37.40 30.70
C LYS A 347 -28.41 37.02 31.21
N GLY A 348 -27.39 37.24 30.37
CA GLY A 348 -25.98 36.91 30.69
C GLY A 348 -25.50 35.53 30.23
N ILE A 349 -26.28 34.78 29.44
CA ILE A 349 -25.85 33.48 28.89
C ILE A 349 -24.52 33.58 28.13
N LEU A 350 -23.60 32.67 28.42
CA LEU A 350 -22.32 32.58 27.70
C LEU A 350 -22.55 32.10 26.26
N ARG A 351 -21.81 32.65 25.29
CA ARG A 351 -21.86 32.23 23.87
C ARG A 351 -21.71 30.71 23.69
N THR A 352 -20.89 30.07 24.52
CA THR A 352 -20.65 28.62 24.49
C THR A 352 -21.87 27.82 24.94
N VAL A 353 -22.62 28.31 25.93
CA VAL A 353 -23.85 27.69 26.43
C VAL A 353 -24.97 27.88 25.42
N LEU A 354 -25.12 29.09 24.89
CA LEU A 354 -26.08 29.40 23.82
C LEU A 354 -25.86 28.52 22.58
N ARG A 355 -24.60 28.35 22.13
CA ARG A 355 -24.26 27.49 20.99
C ARG A 355 -24.58 26.01 21.24
N LYS A 356 -24.44 25.53 22.49
CA LYS A 356 -24.77 24.14 22.83
C LYS A 356 -26.28 23.92 22.88
N GLN A 357 -27.04 24.86 23.44
CA GLN A 357 -28.48 24.73 23.60
C GLN A 357 -29.26 24.95 22.29
N CYS A 358 -28.77 25.83 21.41
CA CYS A 358 -29.40 26.15 20.13
C CYS A 358 -28.52 25.73 18.95
N GLN A 359 -27.97 24.51 18.99
CA GLN A 359 -26.89 24.11 18.07
C GLN A 359 -27.32 24.11 16.60
N LYS A 360 -28.54 23.65 16.31
CA LYS A 360 -29.06 23.56 14.93
C LYS A 360 -29.35 24.96 14.36
N GLU A 361 -29.97 25.83 15.15
CA GLU A 361 -30.32 27.20 14.80
C GLU A 361 -29.05 28.04 14.63
N TYR A 362 -28.13 27.93 15.58
CA TYR A 362 -26.84 28.61 15.54
C TYR A 362 -26.05 28.25 14.28
N LEU A 363 -25.95 26.97 13.93
CA LEU A 363 -25.20 26.52 12.76
C LEU A 363 -25.85 26.97 11.45
N TYR A 364 -27.18 27.00 11.38
CA TYR A 364 -27.90 27.45 10.19
C TYR A 364 -27.69 28.95 9.95
N ILE A 365 -27.92 29.78 10.97
CA ILE A 365 -27.74 31.23 10.87
C ILE A 365 -26.25 31.57 10.64
N TYR A 366 -25.31 30.84 11.25
CA TYR A 366 -23.87 31.04 11.01
C TYR A 366 -23.48 30.85 9.53
N ARG A 367 -24.17 29.95 8.81
CA ARG A 367 -23.92 29.68 7.40
C ARG A 367 -24.55 30.75 6.51
N TYR A 368 -25.80 31.13 6.76
CA TYR A 368 -26.59 31.95 5.84
C TYR A 368 -26.67 33.45 6.21
N ASP A 369 -26.59 33.81 7.49
CA ASP A 369 -26.63 35.20 7.98
C ASP A 369 -25.69 35.39 9.18
N LYS A 370 -24.40 35.22 8.89
CA LYS A 370 -23.33 35.34 9.88
C LYS A 370 -23.34 36.72 10.55
N THR A 371 -23.57 37.77 9.78
CA THR A 371 -23.65 39.16 10.24
C THR A 371 -24.69 39.33 11.34
N TRP A 372 -25.93 38.87 11.11
CA TRP A 372 -26.97 38.95 12.11
C TRP A 372 -26.62 38.14 13.36
N LEU A 373 -26.07 36.92 13.21
CA LEU A 373 -25.71 36.09 14.36
C LEU A 373 -24.73 36.82 15.27
N PHE A 374 -23.61 37.31 14.73
CA PHE A 374 -22.57 37.94 15.54
C PHE A 374 -23.01 39.25 16.18
N ASN A 375 -23.91 40.01 15.55
CA ASN A 375 -24.51 41.22 16.12
C ASN A 375 -25.47 40.91 17.28
N ASN A 376 -26.09 39.72 17.28
CA ASN A 376 -27.09 39.34 18.28
C ASN A 376 -26.54 38.46 19.41
N LEU A 377 -25.31 37.93 19.28
CA LEU A 377 -24.67 37.13 20.33
C LEU A 377 -24.36 37.95 21.60
N PRO A 378 -24.43 37.32 22.79
CA PRO A 378 -23.98 37.92 24.05
C PRO A 378 -22.56 38.51 23.96
N ILE A 379 -22.22 39.52 24.76
CA ILE A 379 -20.88 40.13 24.74
C ILE A 379 -19.81 39.05 25.04
N LYS A 380 -18.71 39.09 24.29
CA LYS A 380 -17.61 38.14 24.45
C LYS A 380 -16.91 38.41 25.80
N CYS A 381 -17.12 37.56 26.80
CA CYS A 381 -16.28 37.60 28.01
C CYS A 381 -14.86 37.17 27.65
N GLU A 382 -13.90 38.08 27.82
CA GLU A 382 -12.48 37.74 27.80
C GLU A 382 -12.18 36.87 29.03
N ARG A 383 -11.76 35.62 28.80
CA ARG A 383 -11.23 34.80 29.88
C ARG A 383 -9.86 35.34 30.25
N LYS A 384 -9.73 35.95 31.43
CA LYS A 384 -8.42 36.05 32.09
C LYS A 384 -7.96 34.63 32.39
N ALA A 385 -6.93 34.15 31.69
CA ALA A 385 -6.30 32.90 32.03
C ALA A 385 -5.62 33.09 33.39
N GLU A 386 -6.17 32.50 34.44
CA GLU A 386 -5.41 32.32 35.67
C GLU A 386 -4.25 31.37 35.36
N ASN A 387 -3.06 31.94 35.15
CA ASN A 387 -1.83 31.18 35.07
C ASN A 387 -1.52 30.60 36.46
N LYS A 388 -2.17 29.48 36.82
CA LYS A 388 -1.78 28.70 37.98
C LYS A 388 -0.37 28.17 37.75
N LYS A 389 0.61 28.77 38.43
CA LYS A 389 2.00 28.31 38.47
C LYS A 389 1.99 26.85 38.93
N ILE A 390 2.48 25.95 38.08
CA ILE A 390 2.55 24.52 38.38
C ILE A 390 3.73 24.30 39.31
N ASP A 391 3.46 23.72 40.48
CA ASP A 391 4.48 23.18 41.39
C ASP A 391 5.02 21.87 40.78
N TRP A 392 6.24 21.93 40.25
CA TRP A 392 6.89 20.80 39.58
C TRP A 392 7.42 19.77 40.57
N ASP A 393 7.84 20.18 41.77
CA ASP A 393 8.40 19.26 42.78
C ASP A 393 7.30 18.36 43.36
N ALA A 394 6.14 18.94 43.67
CA ALA A 394 4.97 18.18 44.10
C ALA A 394 4.49 17.22 42.99
N ARG A 395 4.53 17.66 41.73
CA ARG A 395 4.14 16.84 40.57
C ARG A 395 5.12 15.69 40.32
N ASP A 396 6.41 15.93 40.46
CA ASP A 396 7.45 14.91 40.29
C ASP A 396 7.28 13.77 41.31
N LYS A 397 7.05 14.11 42.58
CA LYS A 397 6.74 13.10 43.62
C LYS A 397 5.47 12.31 43.30
N GLN A 398 4.42 12.98 42.83
CA GLN A 398 3.16 12.34 42.47
C GLN A 398 3.35 11.34 41.31
N TYR A 399 4.06 11.75 40.26
CA TYR A 399 4.33 10.90 39.12
C TYR A 399 5.21 9.72 39.49
N LEU A 400 6.27 9.95 40.28
CA LEU A 400 7.13 8.88 40.77
C LEU A 400 6.34 7.79 41.50
N ASN A 401 5.44 8.16 42.42
CA ASN A 401 4.63 7.19 43.15
C ASN A 401 3.73 6.37 42.22
N SER A 402 3.01 7.04 41.31
CA SER A 402 2.12 6.37 40.36
C SER A 402 2.89 5.45 39.40
N LEU A 403 4.10 5.85 39.00
CA LEU A 403 4.97 5.07 38.12
C LEU A 403 5.58 3.86 38.83
N LYS A 404 5.92 3.98 40.12
CA LYS A 404 6.39 2.84 40.94
C LYS A 404 5.31 1.78 41.12
N GLU A 405 4.09 2.20 41.42
CA GLU A 405 2.94 1.28 41.49
C GLU A 405 2.73 0.56 40.15
N LYS A 406 2.74 1.31 39.04
CA LYS A 406 2.59 0.72 37.71
C LYS A 406 3.75 -0.21 37.34
N TYR A 407 4.97 0.12 37.73
CA TYR A 407 6.13 -0.74 37.52
C TYR A 407 5.99 -2.08 38.26
N ASN A 408 5.57 -2.04 39.52
CA ASN A 408 5.33 -3.24 40.32
C ASN A 408 4.18 -4.09 39.75
N GLU A 409 3.15 -3.46 39.18
CA GLU A 409 2.10 -4.18 38.47
C GLU A 409 2.64 -4.91 37.24
N LEU A 410 3.46 -4.24 36.42
CA LEU A 410 4.00 -4.82 35.19
C LEU A 410 5.04 -5.91 35.43
N ILE A 411 5.85 -5.81 36.49
CA ILE A 411 6.88 -6.81 36.78
C ILE A 411 6.28 -8.12 37.33
N ASN A 412 5.12 -8.03 37.99
CA ASN A 412 4.41 -9.18 38.57
C ASN A 412 3.28 -9.72 37.68
N SER A 413 3.10 -9.15 36.48
CA SER A 413 2.10 -9.62 35.52
C SER A 413 2.55 -10.90 34.83
N ASP A 414 1.60 -11.81 34.56
CA ASP A 414 1.81 -13.01 33.72
C ASP A 414 2.17 -12.63 32.28
N GLU A 415 1.68 -11.48 31.80
CA GLU A 415 2.01 -10.95 30.48
C GLU A 415 3.35 -10.21 30.50
N MET A 416 4.33 -10.78 29.80
CA MET A 416 5.68 -10.23 29.76
C MET A 416 5.78 -9.00 28.85
N ILE A 417 5.63 -7.82 29.43
CA ILE A 417 5.73 -6.53 28.74
C ILE A 417 7.11 -5.90 28.96
N ARG A 418 7.68 -5.29 27.91
CA ARG A 418 8.93 -4.51 28.03
C ARG A 418 8.68 -3.23 28.81
N ILE A 419 9.48 -2.98 29.85
CA ILE A 419 9.39 -1.76 30.63
C ILE A 419 10.00 -0.60 29.84
N THR A 420 9.18 0.39 29.48
CA THR A 420 9.57 1.60 28.76
C THR A 420 8.85 2.81 29.34
N LYS A 421 9.33 4.02 29.02
CA LYS A 421 8.60 5.28 29.36
C LYS A 421 7.15 5.22 28.90
N GLY A 422 6.90 4.67 27.71
CA GLY A 422 5.57 4.52 27.13
C GLY A 422 4.68 3.53 27.87
N SER A 423 5.20 2.34 28.21
CA SER A 423 4.41 1.31 28.92
C SER A 423 3.99 1.75 30.32
N LEU A 424 4.82 2.55 30.99
CA LEU A 424 4.51 3.10 32.32
C LEU A 424 3.62 4.34 32.25
N SER A 425 3.90 5.27 31.34
CA SER A 425 3.25 6.61 31.35
C SER A 425 1.93 6.68 30.60
N LYS A 426 1.73 5.84 29.56
CA LYS A 426 0.51 5.87 28.74
C LYS A 426 -0.74 5.43 29.50
N PRO A 427 -0.73 4.35 30.30
CA PRO A 427 -1.91 3.93 31.08
C PRO A 427 -2.32 4.96 32.13
N LEU A 428 -1.36 5.72 32.66
CA LEU A 428 -1.59 6.77 33.65
C LEU A 428 -2.07 8.09 33.03
N GLY A 429 -2.14 8.19 31.70
CA GLY A 429 -2.54 9.42 31.00
C GLY A 429 -1.53 10.57 31.07
N ILE A 430 -0.30 10.30 31.52
CA ILE A 430 0.73 11.34 31.76
C ILE A 430 1.79 11.42 30.64
N LEU A 431 1.73 10.54 29.63
CA LEU A 431 2.75 10.44 28.58
C LEU A 431 3.08 11.79 27.91
N SER A 432 2.08 12.60 27.54
CA SER A 432 2.36 13.90 26.92
C SER A 432 3.12 14.87 27.82
N ASN A 433 2.99 14.75 29.15
CA ASN A 433 3.73 15.58 30.08
C ASN A 433 5.16 15.06 30.24
N ILE A 434 5.32 13.73 30.32
CA ILE A 434 6.65 13.11 30.33
C ILE A 434 7.42 13.49 29.06
N ASP A 435 6.85 13.36 27.86
CA ASP A 435 7.55 13.68 26.61
C ASP A 435 7.99 15.16 26.50
N LYS A 436 7.21 16.09 27.06
CA LYS A 436 7.42 17.53 26.88
C LYS A 436 8.09 18.22 28.06
N LYS A 437 8.08 17.63 29.25
CA LYS A 437 8.42 18.27 30.53
C LYS A 437 9.25 17.40 31.46
N LEU A 438 9.82 16.29 30.99
CA LEU A 438 10.68 15.41 31.81
C LEU A 438 11.87 16.13 32.44
N GLU A 439 12.38 17.19 31.81
CA GLU A 439 13.47 18.00 32.35
C GLU A 439 13.12 18.69 33.69
N TYR A 440 11.83 18.92 33.95
CA TYR A 440 11.33 19.49 35.21
C TYR A 440 10.98 18.43 36.26
N LEU A 441 11.27 17.15 35.98
CA LEU A 441 10.87 16.00 36.79
C LEU A 441 12.09 15.09 37.08
N PRO A 442 13.10 15.57 37.82
CA PRO A 442 14.36 14.86 38.02
C PRO A 442 14.20 13.48 38.69
N LEU A 443 13.29 13.31 39.64
CA LEU A 443 13.06 12.03 40.32
C LEU A 443 12.44 11.01 39.37
N THR A 444 11.42 11.44 38.62
CA THR A 444 10.78 10.61 37.59
C THR A 444 11.76 10.24 36.48
N LYS A 445 12.64 11.17 36.09
CA LYS A 445 13.69 10.91 35.09
C LYS A 445 14.66 9.83 35.56
N ASN A 446 15.21 9.97 36.77
CA ASN A 446 16.11 8.98 37.35
C ASN A 446 15.45 7.60 37.46
N PHE A 447 14.18 7.56 37.86
CA PHE A 447 13.43 6.31 37.92
C PHE A 447 13.32 5.63 36.54
N PHE A 448 13.02 6.38 35.48
CA PHE A 448 13.00 5.80 34.13
C PHE A 448 14.37 5.28 33.69
N ASP A 449 15.44 5.98 34.02
CA ASP A 449 16.80 5.55 33.67
C ASP A 449 17.20 4.26 34.41
N GLU A 450 16.65 4.03 35.61
CA GLU A 450 16.83 2.81 36.39
C GLU A 450 15.99 1.62 35.87
N VAL A 451 14.70 1.82 35.57
CA VAL A 451 13.77 0.70 35.30
C VAL A 451 13.50 0.43 33.83
N CYS A 452 13.76 1.36 32.91
CA CYS A 452 13.46 1.16 31.50
C CYS A 452 14.45 0.19 30.86
N GLU A 453 13.92 -0.87 30.25
CA GLU A 453 14.74 -1.89 29.61
C GLU A 453 15.13 -1.48 28.19
N SER A 454 16.36 -1.78 27.81
CA SER A 454 16.75 -1.85 26.39
C SER A 454 16.06 -3.02 25.69
N THR A 455 16.06 -3.03 24.35
CA THR A 455 15.51 -4.15 23.58
C THR A 455 16.25 -5.45 23.92
N GLU A 456 17.57 -5.37 24.10
CA GLU A 456 18.42 -6.50 24.48
C GLU A 456 18.12 -6.99 25.91
N ALA A 457 17.99 -6.08 26.87
CA ALA A 457 17.68 -6.43 28.27
C ALA A 457 16.34 -7.19 28.37
N PHE A 458 15.33 -6.74 27.63
CA PHE A 458 14.03 -7.42 27.58
C PHE A 458 14.09 -8.79 26.89
N GLN A 459 14.88 -8.94 25.82
CA GLN A 459 15.13 -10.23 25.18
C GLN A 459 15.81 -11.20 26.14
N ILE A 460 16.82 -10.74 26.88
CA ILE A 460 17.51 -11.53 27.91
C ILE A 460 16.51 -11.94 29.00
N ARG A 461 15.68 -11.01 29.51
CA ARG A 461 14.68 -11.32 30.55
C ARG A 461 13.72 -12.43 30.09
N ARG A 462 13.15 -12.32 28.88
CA ARG A 462 12.29 -13.35 28.29
C ARG A 462 12.97 -14.71 28.18
N ALA A 463 14.20 -14.73 27.68
CA ALA A 463 14.96 -15.97 27.53
C ALA A 463 15.34 -16.60 28.88
N LYS A 464 15.70 -15.80 29.88
CA LYS A 464 15.97 -16.28 31.24
C LYS A 464 14.72 -16.88 31.88
N THR A 465 13.57 -16.21 31.77
CA THR A 465 12.30 -16.75 32.26
C THR A 465 11.91 -18.07 31.57
N ALA A 466 12.16 -18.19 30.26
CA ALA A 466 11.95 -19.46 29.56
C ALA A 466 12.87 -20.59 30.06
N ILE A 467 14.13 -20.27 30.37
CA ILE A 467 15.08 -21.22 30.99
C ILE A 467 14.58 -21.62 32.39
N ASP A 468 14.27 -20.65 33.26
CA ASP A 468 13.82 -20.91 34.62
C ASP A 468 12.55 -21.77 34.65
N LYS A 469 11.62 -21.54 33.70
CA LYS A 469 10.43 -22.37 33.54
C LYS A 469 10.77 -23.81 33.16
N GLN A 470 11.64 -24.02 32.17
CA GLN A 470 12.06 -25.38 31.80
C GLN A 470 12.81 -26.11 32.93
N ILE A 471 13.59 -25.38 33.75
CA ILE A 471 14.23 -25.93 34.94
C ILE A 471 13.18 -26.34 35.98
N ALA A 472 12.20 -25.48 36.25
CA ALA A 472 11.10 -25.78 37.18
C ALA A 472 10.27 -27.00 36.71
N ASP A 473 10.08 -27.14 35.40
CA ASP A 473 9.39 -28.27 34.76
C ASP A 473 10.27 -29.54 34.67
N LYS A 474 11.48 -29.55 35.25
CA LYS A 474 12.45 -30.67 35.25
C LYS A 474 12.82 -31.21 33.87
N ALA A 475 12.99 -30.32 32.89
CA ALA A 475 13.42 -30.73 31.55
C ALA A 475 14.83 -31.34 31.57
N GLU A 476 14.98 -32.58 31.08
CA GLU A 476 16.27 -33.31 31.07
C GLU A 476 17.37 -32.62 30.24
N ASN A 477 17.00 -31.84 29.23
CA ASN A 477 17.97 -31.16 28.36
C ASN A 477 17.42 -29.83 27.84
N ILE A 478 18.01 -28.72 28.31
CA ILE A 478 17.63 -27.36 27.91
C ILE A 478 18.44 -26.94 26.70
N ARG A 479 17.80 -26.89 25.53
CA ARG A 479 18.46 -26.49 24.27
C ARG A 479 18.21 -25.01 23.99
N LEU A 480 19.28 -24.24 23.76
CA LEU A 480 19.18 -22.79 23.52
C LEU A 480 18.34 -22.40 22.30
N TRP A 481 18.28 -23.25 21.28
CA TRP A 481 17.42 -22.98 20.12
C TRP A 481 15.92 -23.12 20.48
N GLU A 482 15.56 -23.96 21.45
CA GLU A 482 14.20 -24.06 21.98
C GLU A 482 13.86 -22.81 22.79
N ILE A 483 14.78 -22.38 23.67
CA ILE A 483 14.66 -21.11 24.41
C ILE A 483 14.49 -19.93 23.45
N GLN A 484 15.23 -19.90 22.34
CA GLN A 484 15.06 -18.88 21.30
C GLN A 484 13.63 -18.85 20.75
N ARG A 485 13.05 -20.02 20.46
CA ARG A 485 11.67 -20.14 19.94
C ARG A 485 10.64 -19.70 20.98
N ILE A 486 10.78 -20.18 22.23
CA ILE A 486 9.86 -19.85 23.32
C ILE A 486 9.90 -18.35 23.63
N ALA A 487 11.10 -17.75 23.66
CA ALA A 487 11.27 -16.32 23.91
C ALA A 487 10.92 -15.44 22.68
N GLY A 488 10.64 -16.03 21.52
CA GLY A 488 10.28 -15.31 20.29
C GLY A 488 11.37 -14.36 19.79
N ILE A 489 12.63 -14.80 19.79
CA ILE A 489 13.80 -13.98 19.44
C ILE A 489 14.31 -14.35 18.04
N ARG A 490 14.45 -13.35 17.16
CA ARG A 490 15.02 -13.56 15.81
C ARG A 490 16.49 -13.98 15.88
N SER A 491 16.92 -14.81 14.95
CA SER A 491 18.27 -15.39 14.93
C SER A 491 19.39 -14.35 14.90
N GLU A 492 19.19 -13.23 14.22
CA GLU A 492 20.14 -12.11 14.19
C GLU A 492 20.41 -11.52 15.59
N HIS A 493 19.37 -11.35 16.40
CA HIS A 493 19.48 -10.82 17.75
C HIS A 493 19.95 -11.89 18.75
N PHE A 494 19.52 -13.13 18.56
CA PHE A 494 19.87 -14.23 19.44
C PHE A 494 21.39 -14.47 19.50
N LYS A 495 22.11 -14.28 18.38
CA LYS A 495 23.57 -14.39 18.32
C LYS A 495 24.29 -13.53 19.37
N PHE A 496 23.81 -12.31 19.62
CA PHE A 496 24.45 -11.37 20.54
C PHE A 496 24.22 -11.71 22.02
N ILE A 497 23.08 -12.33 22.34
CA ILE A 497 22.72 -12.68 23.73
C ILE A 497 23.04 -14.14 24.08
N LYS A 498 23.36 -14.98 23.08
CA LYS A 498 23.59 -16.42 23.24
C LYS A 498 24.62 -16.73 24.33
N VAL A 499 25.76 -16.03 24.34
CA VAL A 499 26.82 -16.22 25.34
C VAL A 499 26.34 -15.90 26.76
N LYS A 500 25.57 -14.82 26.92
CA LYS A 500 24.98 -14.43 28.21
C LYS A 500 23.99 -15.48 28.72
N LEU A 501 23.23 -16.09 27.81
CA LEU A 501 22.27 -17.16 28.15
C LEU A 501 22.97 -18.48 28.47
N GLN A 502 24.07 -18.80 27.79
CA GLN A 502 24.92 -19.96 28.10
C GLN A 502 25.47 -19.88 29.53
N ASN A 503 26.07 -18.73 29.88
CA ASN A 503 26.61 -18.52 31.23
C ASN A 503 25.51 -18.61 32.29
N TYR A 504 24.34 -18.01 32.01
CA TYR A 504 23.19 -18.08 32.92
C TYR A 504 22.68 -19.51 33.14
N LEU A 505 22.59 -20.32 32.08
CA LEU A 505 22.20 -21.73 32.16
C LEU A 505 23.22 -22.55 32.96
N TYR A 506 24.51 -22.32 32.72
CA TYR A 506 25.60 -22.99 33.44
C TYR A 506 25.57 -22.64 34.93
N GLU A 507 25.44 -21.36 35.30
CA GLU A 507 25.30 -20.93 36.70
C GLU A 507 24.12 -21.59 37.41
N LYS A 508 23.00 -21.77 36.71
CA LYS A 508 21.80 -22.43 37.25
C LYS A 508 21.98 -23.94 37.42
N GLN A 509 22.61 -24.62 36.46
CA GLN A 509 22.92 -26.04 36.56
C GLN A 509 23.93 -26.34 37.68
N VAL A 510 25.00 -25.55 37.78
CA VAL A 510 25.99 -25.68 38.87
C VAL A 510 25.33 -25.48 40.24
N ARG A 511 24.39 -24.54 40.39
CA ARG A 511 23.64 -24.35 41.64
C ARG A 511 22.74 -25.54 42.01
N ILE A 512 22.23 -26.28 41.02
CA ILE A 512 21.46 -27.50 41.23
C ILE A 512 22.40 -28.63 41.68
N ASP A 513 23.58 -28.76 41.06
CA ASP A 513 24.57 -29.80 41.39
C ASP A 513 25.16 -29.68 42.81
N TYR A 514 25.28 -28.45 43.36
CA TYR A 514 25.69 -28.23 44.75
C TYR A 514 24.55 -28.41 45.77
N GLY A 515 23.30 -28.65 45.34
CA GLY A 515 22.09 -28.51 46.16
C GLY A 515 21.39 -29.80 46.62
N GLU A 516 21.78 -30.99 46.15
CA GLU A 516 21.07 -32.25 46.52
C GLU A 516 21.91 -33.29 47.27
N THR A 517 23.13 -32.97 47.71
CA THR A 517 23.90 -33.88 48.59
C THR A 517 24.63 -33.17 49.72
N LYS A 518 23.99 -33.14 50.89
CA LYS A 518 24.56 -33.60 52.17
C LYS A 518 23.41 -33.82 53.17
N THR A 519 23.32 -35.09 53.60
CA THR A 519 22.63 -35.70 54.76
C THR A 519 21.85 -34.81 55.70
#